data_AF-A0A7C3WMH5-F1
#
_entry.id   AF-A0A7C3WMH5-F1
#
_cell.length_a   1.000
_cell.length_b   1.000
_cell.length_c   1.000
_cell.angle_alpha   90.00
_cell.angle_beta   90.00
_cell.angle_gamma   90.00
#
_symmetry.space_group_name_H-M   'P 1'
#
loop_
_entity.id
_entity.type
_entity.pdbx_description
1 polymer ?
#
loop_
_entity_poly.entity_id
_entity_poly.type
_entity_poly.pdbx_seq_one_letter_code
_entity_poly.pdbx_strand_id
1 'polypeptide(L)'
;ELLEGRKIDRIWAVGPTIMMKVVSDVTRPYNVPTIVSLNPIMVDGTGMCGGCRVTVDGKIKFTCVDGPEFDGHLVDFDELLLRLKTYKEEEMLALKTLEESEANRIESFKD
;
A
#
# COMPACT_ATOMS: atom_id res chain seq x y z
N GLU A 1 -8.77 25.00 0.07
CA GLU A 1 -9.77 25.46 -0.93
C GLU A 1 -11.01 24.56 -1.02
N LEU A 2 -10.95 23.33 -1.57
CA LEU A 2 -12.16 22.48 -1.72
C LEU A 2 -12.87 22.15 -0.39
N LEU A 3 -12.10 21.77 0.64
CA LEU A 3 -12.61 21.43 1.98
C LEU A 3 -13.11 22.65 2.78
N GLU A 4 -12.78 23.87 2.33
CA GLU A 4 -13.20 25.11 2.98
C GLU A 4 -14.47 25.68 2.33
N GLY A 5 -14.63 25.48 1.01
CA GLY A 5 -15.74 26.03 0.24
C GLY A 5 -16.89 25.07 -0.03
N ARG A 6 -16.73 23.77 0.26
CA ARG A 6 -17.77 22.74 0.03
C ARG A 6 -17.82 21.74 1.17
N LYS A 7 -19.04 21.34 1.54
CA LYS A 7 -19.24 20.19 2.43
C LYS A 7 -18.88 18.91 1.66
N ILE A 8 -17.86 18.21 2.14
CA ILE A 8 -17.49 16.88 1.65
C ILE A 8 -17.83 15.89 2.76
N ASP A 9 -18.73 14.95 2.48
CA ASP A 9 -19.19 13.99 3.48
C ASP A 9 -18.19 12.83 3.69
N ARG A 10 -17.35 12.54 2.68
CA ARG A 10 -16.38 11.44 2.72
C ARG A 10 -15.32 11.53 1.63
N ILE A 11 -14.15 10.97 1.90
CA ILE A 11 -13.02 10.86 0.96
C ILE A 11 -12.57 9.40 0.87
N TRP A 12 -12.26 8.94 -0.35
CA TRP A 12 -11.54 7.69 -0.60
C TRP A 12 -10.20 7.99 -1.26
N ALA A 13 -9.12 7.44 -0.72
CA ALA A 13 -7.80 7.50 -1.32
C ALA A 13 -7.28 6.10 -1.65
N VAL A 14 -6.90 5.91 -2.91
CA VAL A 14 -6.31 4.67 -3.42
C VAL A 14 -5.10 5.05 -4.25
N GLY A 15 -3.92 4.59 -3.86
CA GLY A 15 -2.67 4.94 -4.54
C GLY A 15 -1.45 4.58 -3.72
N PRO A 16 -0.29 5.19 -3.99
CA PRO A 16 0.92 4.96 -3.19
C PRO A 16 0.67 5.26 -1.71
N THR A 17 1.26 4.47 -0.82
CA THR A 17 1.06 4.62 0.63
C THR A 17 1.38 6.02 1.14
N ILE A 18 2.40 6.68 0.56
CA ILE A 18 2.74 8.07 0.88
C ILE A 18 1.65 9.05 0.48
N MET A 19 0.98 8.83 -0.66
CA MET A 19 -0.15 9.66 -1.09
C MET A 19 -1.33 9.48 -0.12
N MET A 20 -1.64 8.24 0.25
CA MET A 20 -2.71 7.94 1.22
C MET A 20 -2.44 8.55 2.60
N LYS A 21 -1.18 8.52 3.05
CA LYS A 21 -0.73 9.22 4.27
C LYS A 21 -1.02 10.72 4.19
N VAL A 22 -0.53 11.38 3.14
CA VAL A 22 -0.70 12.82 2.96
C VAL A 22 -2.17 13.22 2.86
N VAL A 23 -3.00 12.45 2.14
CA VAL A 23 -4.45 12.72 2.08
C VAL A 23 -5.09 12.59 3.46
N SER A 24 -4.73 11.57 4.23
CA SER A 24 -5.23 11.37 5.59
C SER A 24 -4.84 12.53 6.51
N ASP A 25 -3.61 13.01 6.42
CA ASP A 25 -3.11 14.14 7.22
C ASP A 25 -3.77 15.48 6.83
N VAL A 26 -3.94 15.74 5.53
CA VAL A 26 -4.58 16.97 5.03
C VAL A 26 -6.06 17.02 5.42
N THR A 27 -6.74 15.87 5.49
CA THR A 27 -8.18 15.80 5.76
C THR A 27 -8.51 15.78 7.25
N ARG A 28 -7.56 15.38 8.11
CA ARG A 28 -7.74 15.25 9.56
C ARG A 28 -8.23 16.54 10.26
N PRO A 29 -7.69 17.75 9.99
CA PRO A 29 -8.17 18.99 10.62
C PRO A 29 -9.61 19.35 10.25
N TYR A 30 -10.09 18.89 9.09
CA TYR A 30 -11.44 19.14 8.60
C TYR A 30 -12.46 18.11 9.11
N ASN A 31 -12.01 17.09 9.86
CA ASN A 31 -12.84 16.02 10.40
C ASN A 31 -13.74 15.35 9.35
N VAL A 32 -13.23 15.24 8.11
CA VAL A 32 -13.90 14.54 7.02
C VAL A 32 -13.51 13.07 7.10
N PRO A 33 -14.47 12.12 7.14
CA PRO A 33 -14.16 10.70 7.11
C PRO A 33 -13.32 10.33 5.88
N THR A 34 -12.12 9.82 6.10
CA THR A 34 -11.16 9.48 5.05
C THR A 34 -10.87 8.00 5.07
N ILE A 35 -11.21 7.31 4.00
CA ILE A 35 -10.99 5.88 3.84
C ILE A 35 -9.82 5.66 2.89
N VAL A 36 -8.92 4.76 3.26
CA VAL A 36 -7.74 4.41 2.47
C VAL A 36 -7.77 2.93 2.12
N SER A 37 -7.47 2.59 0.87
CA SER A 37 -7.31 1.19 0.44
C SER A 37 -5.84 0.80 0.54
N LEU A 38 -5.47 0.16 1.64
CA LEU A 38 -4.08 -0.18 1.94
C LEU A 38 -3.53 -1.23 0.96
N ASN A 39 -2.23 -1.14 0.70
CA ASN A 39 -1.52 -1.94 -0.28
C ASN A 39 -0.27 -2.66 0.28
N PRO A 40 -0.32 -3.35 1.44
CA PRO A 40 0.83 -4.09 1.96
C PRO A 40 1.17 -5.29 1.08
N ILE A 41 2.34 -5.88 1.34
CA ILE A 41 2.73 -7.17 0.76
C ILE A 41 1.70 -8.24 1.13
N MET A 42 1.25 -9.03 0.16
CA MET A 42 0.35 -10.17 0.36
C MET A 42 1.02 -11.46 -0.13
N VAL A 43 0.73 -12.57 0.54
CA VAL A 43 1.19 -13.91 0.14
C VAL A 43 -0.01 -14.82 -0.08
N ASP A 44 -0.70 -15.21 0.99
CA ASP A 44 -1.84 -16.14 0.89
C ASP A 44 -3.16 -15.45 0.52
N GLY A 45 -3.40 -14.24 1.02
CA GLY A 45 -4.63 -13.49 0.73
C GLY A 45 -5.90 -14.01 1.42
N THR A 46 -5.75 -14.93 2.38
CA THR A 46 -6.88 -15.63 3.06
C THR A 46 -6.82 -15.54 4.59
N GLY A 47 -5.85 -14.80 5.13
CA GLY A 47 -5.69 -14.57 6.56
C GLY A 47 -4.78 -15.57 7.29
N MET A 48 -4.05 -16.41 6.56
CA MET A 48 -3.25 -17.49 7.15
C MET A 48 -1.81 -17.06 7.50
N CYS A 49 -1.19 -16.16 6.73
CA CYS A 49 0.25 -15.88 6.89
C CYS A 49 0.58 -14.58 7.67
N GLY A 50 -0.33 -13.61 7.74
CA GLY A 50 -0.05 -12.30 8.36
C GLY A 50 0.96 -11.42 7.61
N GLY A 51 1.36 -11.77 6.38
CA GLY A 51 2.23 -10.96 5.52
C GLY A 51 1.62 -9.58 5.22
N CYS A 52 0.29 -9.52 5.15
CA CYS A 52 -0.46 -8.30 4.87
C CYS A 52 -0.85 -7.51 6.13
N ARG A 53 -0.23 -7.81 7.29
CA ARG A 53 -0.56 -7.15 8.55
C ARG A 53 -0.25 -5.65 8.51
N VAL A 54 -1.09 -4.89 9.20
CA VAL A 54 -0.99 -3.45 9.44
C VAL A 54 -1.44 -3.14 10.86
N THR A 55 -0.93 -2.05 11.44
CA THR A 55 -1.45 -1.50 12.69
C THR A 55 -2.50 -0.43 12.39
N VAL A 56 -3.72 -0.62 12.90
CA VAL A 56 -4.83 0.34 12.81
C VAL A 56 -5.42 0.52 14.20
N ASP A 57 -5.47 1.77 14.69
CA ASP A 57 -5.95 2.09 16.04
C ASP A 57 -5.23 1.27 17.15
N GLY A 58 -3.91 1.14 17.00
CA GLY A 58 -3.06 0.37 17.93
C GLY A 58 -3.29 -1.15 17.91
N LYS A 59 -4.09 -1.67 16.97
CA LYS A 59 -4.39 -3.10 16.84
C LYS A 59 -3.85 -3.65 15.53
N ILE A 60 -3.32 -4.86 15.59
CA ILE A 60 -2.92 -5.61 14.40
C ILE A 60 -4.17 -6.05 13.63
N LYS A 61 -4.19 -5.76 12.32
CA LYS A 61 -5.23 -6.12 11.36
C LYS A 61 -4.61 -6.75 10.12
N PHE A 62 -5.31 -7.68 9.48
CA PHE A 62 -4.87 -8.32 8.23
C PHE A 62 -5.67 -7.74 7.07
N THR A 63 -5.02 -6.95 6.21
CA THR A 63 -5.70 -6.27 5.09
C THR A 63 -6.47 -7.20 4.16
N CYS A 64 -6.05 -8.46 3.97
CA CYS A 64 -6.76 -9.43 3.14
C CYS A 64 -8.07 -9.97 3.73
N VAL A 65 -8.31 -9.81 5.03
CA VAL A 65 -9.52 -10.31 5.72
C VAL A 65 -10.29 -9.20 6.44
N ASP A 66 -9.58 -8.34 7.16
CA ASP A 66 -10.16 -7.20 7.89
C ASP A 66 -10.37 -5.96 7.01
N GLY A 67 -9.73 -5.91 5.82
CA GLY A 67 -9.65 -4.73 4.96
C GLY A 67 -10.13 -4.98 3.53
N PRO A 68 -9.45 -4.43 2.49
CA PRO A 68 -8.23 -3.60 2.53
C PRO A 68 -8.49 -2.13 2.90
N GLU A 69 -9.77 -1.75 3.03
CA GLU A 69 -10.19 -0.39 3.35
C GLU A 69 -10.23 -0.14 4.85
N PHE A 70 -9.54 0.91 5.30
CA PHE A 70 -9.50 1.32 6.71
C PHE A 70 -9.72 2.83 6.85
N ASP A 71 -10.03 3.26 8.06
CA ASP A 71 -9.99 4.68 8.42
C ASP A 71 -8.54 5.17 8.34
N GLY A 72 -8.26 6.02 7.35
CA GLY A 72 -6.94 6.59 7.10
C GLY A 72 -6.43 7.42 8.27
N HIS A 73 -7.30 7.92 9.14
CA HIS A 73 -6.88 8.66 10.33
C HIS A 73 -6.33 7.78 11.44
N LEU A 74 -6.53 6.46 11.37
CA LEU A 74 -6.15 5.48 12.40
C LEU A 74 -5.01 4.53 11.96
N VAL A 75 -4.56 4.62 10.70
CA VAL A 75 -3.50 3.76 10.15
C VAL A 75 -2.11 4.24 10.59
N ASP A 76 -1.26 3.30 11.02
CA ASP A 76 0.18 3.54 11.14
C ASP A 76 0.86 3.44 9.77
N PHE A 77 0.96 4.59 9.08
CA PHE A 77 1.59 4.66 7.76
C PHE A 77 3.10 4.47 7.79
N ASP A 78 3.77 4.81 8.89
CA ASP A 78 5.23 4.71 8.98
C ASP A 78 5.66 3.25 9.12
N GLU A 79 4.92 2.46 9.91
CA GLU A 79 5.07 1.01 9.94
C GLU A 79 4.84 0.41 8.54
N LEU A 80 3.74 0.76 7.87
CA LEU A 80 3.42 0.21 6.55
C LEU A 80 4.48 0.57 5.50
N LEU A 81 4.96 1.82 5.47
CA LEU A 81 6.02 2.26 4.57
C LEU A 81 7.34 1.53 4.80
N LEU A 82 7.67 1.19 6.05
CA LEU A 82 8.84 0.38 6.37
C LEU A 82 8.65 -1.06 5.86
N ARG A 83 7.49 -1.66 6.11
CA ARG A 83 7.16 -3.02 5.67
C ARG A 83 7.20 -3.18 4.15
N LEU A 84 6.77 -2.18 3.38
CA LEU A 84 6.84 -2.21 1.93
C LEU A 84 8.25 -2.20 1.34
N LYS A 85 9.27 -1.86 2.13
CA LYS A 85 10.67 -1.89 1.69
C LYS A 85 11.38 -3.22 1.97
N THR A 86 10.67 -4.18 2.59
CA THR A 86 11.27 -5.42 3.10
C THR A 86 12.03 -6.21 2.04
N TYR A 87 11.50 -6.29 0.82
CA TYR A 87 12.05 -7.15 -0.25
C TYR A 87 12.71 -6.38 -1.39
N LYS A 88 13.12 -5.13 -1.15
CA LYS A 88 13.60 -4.25 -2.21
C LYS A 88 14.83 -4.80 -2.93
N GLU A 89 15.73 -5.48 -2.20
CA GLU A 89 16.94 -6.07 -2.78
C GLU A 89 16.61 -7.28 -3.67
N GLU A 90 15.71 -8.14 -3.19
CA GLU A 90 15.22 -9.30 -3.92
C GLU A 90 14.41 -8.91 -5.16
N GLU A 91 13.59 -7.86 -5.07
CA GLU A 91 12.86 -7.28 -6.21
C GLU A 91 13.81 -6.79 -7.30
N MET A 92 14.88 -6.07 -6.94
CA MET A 92 15.90 -5.60 -7.89
C MET A 92 16.67 -6.76 -8.52
N LEU A 93 17.03 -7.77 -7.73
CA LEU A 93 17.70 -8.97 -8.24
C LEU A 93 16.81 -9.74 -9.22
N ALA A 94 15.54 -9.95 -8.85
CA ALA A 94 14.57 -10.67 -9.68
C ALA A 94 14.36 -9.97 -11.03
N LEU A 95 14.24 -8.64 -11.03
CA LEU A 95 14.11 -7.85 -12.26
C LEU A 95 15.36 -8.01 -13.15
N LYS A 96 16.56 -7.86 -12.56
CA LYS A 96 17.82 -8.03 -13.29
C LYS A 96 17.96 -9.43 -13.91
N THR A 97 17.65 -10.47 -13.13
CA THR A 97 17.71 -11.86 -13.63
C THR A 97 16.71 -12.10 -14.76
N LEU A 98 15.52 -11.50 -14.68
CA LEU A 98 14.53 -11.57 -15.76
C LEU A 98 15.06 -10.91 -17.04
N GLU A 99 15.58 -9.68 -16.95
CA GLU A 99 16.13 -8.93 -18.09
C GLU A 99 17.29 -9.70 -18.77
N GLU A 100 18.21 -10.27 -17.99
CA GLU A 100 19.30 -11.11 -18.51
C GLU A 100 18.76 -12.37 -19.21
N SER A 101 17.76 -13.03 -18.63
CA SER A 101 17.15 -14.24 -19.21
C SER A 101 16.43 -13.95 -20.54
N GLU A 102 15.77 -12.79 -20.66
CA GLU A 102 15.09 -12.36 -21.87
C GLU A 102 16.07 -12.00 -22.98
N ALA A 103 17.17 -11.31 -22.64
CA ALA A 103 18.24 -11.01 -23.59
C ALA A 103 18.86 -12.29 -24.18
N ASN A 104 19.22 -13.25 -23.33
CA ASN A 104 19.77 -14.54 -23.75
C ASN A 104 18.78 -15.32 -24.64
N ARG A 105 17.49 -15.29 -24.30
CA ARG A 105 16.44 -15.93 -25.09
C ARG A 105 16.33 -15.31 -26.48
N ILE A 106 16.39 -13.98 -26.60
CA ILE A 106 16.35 -13.30 -27.91
C ILE A 106 17.58 -13.65 -28.76
N GLU A 107 18.77 -13.77 -28.16
CA GLU A 107 19.98 -14.18 -28.88
C GLU A 107 19.87 -15.61 -29.41
N SER A 108 19.26 -16.54 -28.67
CA SER A 108 19.06 -17.93 -29.11
C SER A 108 18.17 -18.12 -30.34
N PHE A 109 17.41 -17.09 -30.76
CA PHE A 109 16.60 -17.10 -31.97
C PHE A 109 17.29 -16.45 -33.19
N LYS A 110 18.53 -15.98 -33.03
CA LYS A 110 19.33 -15.39 -34.12
C LYS A 110 20.22 -16.41 -34.83
N ASP A 111 20.37 -17.61 -34.26
CA ASP A 111 20.98 -18.79 -34.89
C ASP A 111 19.93 -19.62 -35.64
#